data_AF-L8H4K6-F1
#
_entry.id   AF-L8H4K6-F1
#
_cell.length_a   1.000
_cell.length_b   1.000
_cell.length_c   1.000
_cell.angle_alpha   90.00
_cell.angle_beta   90.00
_cell.angle_gamma   90.00
#
_symmetry.space_group_name_H-M   'P 1'
#
loop_
_entity.id
_entity.type
_entity.pdbx_description
1 polymer ?
#
loop_
_entity_poly.entity_id
_entity_poly.type
_entity_poly.pdbx_seq_one_letter_code
_entity_poly.pdbx_strand_id
1 'polypeptide(L)'
;MSFSLTGNDSEKLNQLCGRTYKEQVVWFLNAFWDQFQADAEKLWKHVQLCADLDAQRHAEGTALDELNAHRFLEQIGETLTVVALRERLRKTGAIGQTDRPKAVPLTHYLLWRYEVDWHVLVNTHGDNSAEIAEAQRLLDSVSAAFAEAERQAEIARKAEAYAREQEAPFKAAQEEVDAALADVNAQESARDNRTAELQRKSTEGGIVQQNKAKAELAQHLAEDPLPLRKAKITLEAALKRAEKARAPFEAATKVAEAARQASEDALADASRKVEEAEAYLAEVKAKPGSPHGAIWWMERELAEQKKYLPSSKGGVAKRG
;
A
#
# COMPACT_ATOMS: atom_id res chain seq x y z
N MET A 1 -18.50 19.89 6.23
CA MET A 1 -18.75 20.74 5.06
C MET A 1 -20.12 21.39 5.23
N SER A 2 -20.25 22.71 5.06
CA SER A 2 -21.56 23.36 5.02
C SER A 2 -22.18 23.10 3.65
N PHE A 3 -23.23 22.28 3.59
CA PHE A 3 -23.81 21.85 2.32
C PHE A 3 -24.70 22.91 1.68
N SER A 4 -25.17 23.91 2.41
CA SER A 4 -26.18 24.85 1.90
C SER A 4 -25.57 26.10 1.29
N LEU A 5 -26.03 26.48 0.10
CA LEU A 5 -25.77 27.80 -0.51
C LEU A 5 -26.78 28.81 0.08
N THR A 6 -26.30 29.99 0.46
CA THR A 6 -27.15 31.04 1.10
C THR A 6 -27.15 32.32 0.27
N GLY A 7 -28.19 33.14 0.44
CA GLY A 7 -28.31 34.43 -0.27
C GLY A 7 -29.17 34.38 -1.53
N ASN A 8 -29.03 35.39 -2.39
CA ASN A 8 -29.67 35.41 -3.71
C ASN A 8 -28.98 34.47 -4.70
N ASP A 9 -29.60 34.21 -5.86
CA ASP A 9 -29.10 33.21 -6.80
C ASP A 9 -27.65 33.49 -7.26
N SER A 10 -27.32 34.76 -7.54
CA SER A 10 -25.97 35.15 -7.93
C SER A 10 -24.93 34.93 -6.81
N GLU A 11 -25.31 35.20 -5.56
CA GLU A 11 -24.47 34.90 -4.38
C GLU A 11 -24.25 33.39 -4.22
N LYS A 12 -25.31 32.60 -4.40
CA LYS A 12 -25.22 31.13 -4.38
C LYS A 12 -24.33 30.60 -5.49
N LEU A 13 -24.42 31.16 -6.71
CA LEU A 13 -23.55 30.78 -7.82
C LEU A 13 -22.08 31.06 -7.50
N ASN A 14 -21.78 32.24 -6.95
CA ASN A 14 -20.43 32.59 -6.54
C ASN A 14 -19.89 31.67 -5.44
N GLN A 15 -20.73 31.30 -4.45
CA GLN A 15 -20.37 30.33 -3.42
C GLN A 15 -20.08 28.95 -4.04
N LEU A 16 -20.92 28.48 -4.98
CA LEU A 16 -20.69 27.21 -5.67
C LEU A 16 -19.38 27.22 -6.46
N CYS A 17 -19.12 28.28 -7.23
CA CYS A 17 -17.86 28.49 -7.96
C CYS A 17 -16.63 28.59 -7.05
N GLY A 18 -16.82 28.91 -5.76
CA GLY A 18 -15.76 28.94 -4.75
C GLY A 18 -15.46 27.58 -4.10
N ARG A 19 -16.26 26.54 -4.37
CA ARG A 19 -16.01 25.17 -3.89
C ARG A 19 -14.92 24.48 -4.71
N THR A 20 -14.40 23.35 -4.24
CA THR A 20 -13.43 22.56 -5.01
C THR A 20 -14.02 22.03 -6.31
N TYR A 21 -13.17 21.66 -7.28
CA TYR A 21 -13.63 21.06 -8.54
C TYR A 21 -14.55 19.84 -8.32
N LYS A 22 -14.22 18.98 -7.35
CA LYS A 22 -15.04 17.84 -6.93
C LYS A 22 -16.42 18.30 -6.45
N GLU A 23 -16.46 19.23 -5.49
CA GLU A 23 -17.71 19.70 -4.92
C GLU A 23 -18.62 20.39 -5.95
N GLN A 24 -18.04 21.12 -6.91
CA GLN A 24 -18.78 21.73 -8.02
C GLN A 24 -19.48 20.68 -8.89
N VAL A 25 -18.75 19.63 -9.27
CA VAL A 25 -19.29 18.55 -10.11
C VAL A 25 -20.30 17.70 -9.35
N VAL A 26 -20.04 17.37 -8.10
CA VAL A 26 -20.98 16.62 -7.25
C VAL A 26 -22.28 17.39 -7.07
N TRP A 27 -22.21 18.71 -6.89
CA TRP A 27 -23.40 19.56 -6.82
C TRP A 27 -24.22 19.50 -8.12
N PHE A 28 -23.55 19.64 -9.27
CA PHE A 28 -24.18 19.53 -10.57
C PHE A 28 -24.83 18.15 -10.81
N LEU A 29 -24.11 17.07 -10.50
CA LEU A 29 -24.62 15.70 -10.64
C LEU A 29 -25.81 15.45 -9.72
N ASN A 30 -25.83 16.02 -8.51
CA ASN A 30 -26.99 15.90 -7.63
C ASN A 30 -28.21 16.67 -8.18
N ALA A 31 -28.00 17.85 -8.78
CA ALA A 31 -29.08 18.66 -9.36
C ALA A 31 -29.69 18.03 -10.62
N PHE A 32 -28.88 17.34 -11.42
CA PHE A 32 -29.28 16.88 -12.76
C PHE A 32 -28.97 15.40 -13.01
N TRP A 33 -29.04 14.57 -11.95
CA TRP A 33 -28.68 13.16 -12.01
C TRP A 33 -29.41 12.40 -13.11
N ASP A 34 -30.74 12.53 -13.17
CA ASP A 34 -31.59 11.81 -14.12
C ASP A 34 -31.23 12.11 -15.58
N GLN A 35 -30.68 13.31 -15.84
CA GLN A 35 -30.31 13.77 -17.17
C GLN A 35 -28.87 13.38 -17.53
N PHE A 36 -27.94 13.42 -16.57
CA PHE A 36 -26.50 13.37 -16.86
C PHE A 36 -25.71 12.28 -16.11
N GLN A 37 -26.36 11.31 -15.48
CA GLN A 37 -25.69 10.18 -14.82
C GLN A 37 -24.71 9.42 -15.74
N ALA A 38 -25.00 9.32 -17.04
CA ALA A 38 -24.13 8.65 -18.01
C ALA A 38 -22.77 9.35 -18.19
N ASP A 39 -22.70 10.65 -17.88
CA ASP A 39 -21.51 11.48 -18.00
C ASP A 39 -20.69 11.54 -16.70
N ALA A 40 -21.13 10.90 -15.61
CA ALA A 40 -20.45 10.96 -14.32
C ALA A 40 -18.97 10.53 -14.40
N GLU A 41 -18.65 9.46 -15.13
CA GLU A 41 -17.26 9.01 -15.35
C GLU A 41 -16.44 10.02 -16.17
N LYS A 42 -17.07 10.72 -17.11
CA LYS A 42 -16.42 11.77 -17.88
C LYS A 42 -16.09 12.96 -16.97
N LEU A 43 -17.05 13.38 -16.15
CA LEU A 43 -16.87 14.48 -15.21
C LEU A 43 -15.86 14.16 -14.10
N TRP A 44 -15.78 12.91 -13.67
CA TRP A 44 -14.70 12.42 -12.80
C TRP A 44 -13.32 12.71 -13.40
N LYS A 45 -13.10 12.32 -14.67
CA LYS A 45 -11.84 12.57 -15.38
C LYS A 45 -11.56 14.06 -15.56
N HIS A 46 -12.60 14.87 -15.76
CA HIS A 46 -12.44 16.32 -15.84
C HIS A 46 -11.95 16.93 -14.53
N VAL A 47 -12.46 16.48 -13.37
CA VAL A 47 -11.98 16.95 -12.06
C VAL A 47 -10.51 16.58 -11.86
N GLN A 48 -10.13 15.35 -12.21
CA GLN A 48 -8.72 14.93 -12.16
C GLN A 48 -7.84 15.81 -13.05
N LEU A 49 -8.28 16.08 -14.28
CA LEU A 49 -7.55 16.94 -15.21
C LEU A 49 -7.42 18.38 -14.69
N CYS A 50 -8.47 18.93 -14.09
CA CYS A 50 -8.39 20.24 -13.45
C CYS A 50 -7.40 20.24 -12.29
N ALA A 51 -7.39 19.19 -11.45
CA ALA A 51 -6.42 19.06 -10.36
C ALA A 51 -4.98 18.93 -10.86
N ASP A 52 -4.76 18.25 -11.98
CA ASP A 52 -3.42 18.14 -12.59
C ASP A 52 -2.95 19.47 -13.20
N LEU A 53 -3.86 20.24 -13.78
CA LEU A 53 -3.57 21.55 -14.40
C LEU A 53 -3.43 22.68 -13.36
N ASP A 54 -4.06 22.56 -12.19
CA ASP A 54 -3.90 23.50 -11.08
C ASP A 54 -2.61 23.18 -10.29
N ALA A 55 -1.50 23.75 -10.77
CA ALA A 55 -0.18 23.54 -10.16
C ALA A 55 -0.02 24.14 -8.76
N GLN A 56 -0.97 24.96 -8.28
CA GLN A 56 -0.87 25.61 -6.96
C GLN A 56 -1.69 24.86 -5.90
N ARG A 57 -2.92 24.50 -6.24
CA ARG A 57 -3.88 23.94 -5.27
C ARG A 57 -4.26 22.50 -5.58
N HIS A 58 -3.91 21.98 -6.75
CA HIS A 58 -4.20 20.62 -7.16
C HIS A 58 -5.68 20.25 -6.94
N ALA A 59 -5.97 19.18 -6.21
CA ALA A 59 -7.32 18.73 -5.90
C ALA A 59 -8.13 19.73 -5.04
N GLU A 60 -7.47 20.62 -4.31
CA GLU A 60 -8.10 21.69 -3.51
C GLU A 60 -8.36 22.96 -4.33
N GLY A 61 -8.05 22.94 -5.63
CA GLY A 61 -8.34 24.01 -6.57
C GLY A 61 -9.85 24.23 -6.77
N THR A 62 -10.20 25.48 -7.09
CA THR A 62 -11.60 25.91 -7.26
C THR A 62 -11.89 26.46 -8.66
N ALA A 63 -10.87 26.98 -9.35
CA ALA A 63 -11.01 27.55 -10.69
C ALA A 63 -9.64 27.56 -11.37
N LEU A 64 -9.61 27.27 -12.68
CA LEU A 64 -8.39 27.35 -13.47
C LEU A 64 -8.15 28.79 -13.94
N ASP A 65 -6.90 29.22 -14.04
CA ASP A 65 -6.60 30.45 -14.78
C ASP A 65 -6.94 30.32 -16.27
N GLU A 66 -6.94 31.43 -17.02
CA GLU A 66 -7.34 31.43 -18.43
C GLU A 66 -6.48 30.52 -19.33
N LEU A 67 -5.19 30.40 -19.03
CA LEU A 67 -4.28 29.55 -19.80
C LEU A 67 -4.57 28.08 -19.56
N ASN A 68 -4.71 27.68 -18.29
CA ASN A 68 -5.00 26.32 -17.90
C ASN A 68 -6.44 25.92 -18.24
N ALA A 69 -7.40 26.84 -18.22
CA ALA A 69 -8.76 26.62 -18.70
C ALA A 69 -8.79 26.35 -20.22
N HIS A 70 -7.96 27.05 -21.00
CA HIS A 70 -7.81 26.73 -22.43
C HIS A 70 -7.22 25.33 -22.64
N ARG A 71 -6.15 24.99 -21.92
CA ARG A 71 -5.53 23.66 -21.97
C ARG A 71 -6.50 22.55 -21.59
N PHE A 72 -7.30 22.77 -20.56
CA PHE A 72 -8.36 21.86 -20.14
C PHE A 72 -9.32 21.59 -21.30
N LEU A 73 -9.87 22.63 -21.93
CA LEU A 73 -10.81 22.50 -23.06
C LEU A 73 -10.19 21.75 -24.25
N GLU A 74 -8.94 22.07 -24.59
CA GLU A 74 -8.20 21.39 -25.65
C GLU A 74 -8.04 19.88 -25.37
N GLN A 75 -7.63 19.52 -24.14
CA GLN A 75 -7.39 18.14 -23.75
C GLN A 75 -8.66 17.29 -23.70
N ILE A 76 -9.81 17.90 -23.41
CA ILE A 76 -11.12 17.21 -23.47
C ILE A 76 -11.75 17.24 -24.87
N GLY A 77 -11.05 17.80 -25.87
CA GLY A 77 -11.46 17.84 -27.28
C GLY A 77 -12.51 18.90 -27.60
N GLU A 78 -12.69 19.92 -26.74
CA GLU A 78 -13.63 21.02 -26.95
C GLU A 78 -12.93 22.17 -27.67
N THR A 79 -13.49 22.63 -28.80
CA THR A 79 -12.87 23.66 -29.66
C THR A 79 -13.22 25.08 -29.23
N LEU A 80 -13.92 25.26 -28.12
CA LEU A 80 -14.40 26.56 -27.67
C LEU A 80 -13.31 27.31 -26.90
N THR A 81 -13.14 28.61 -27.17
CA THR A 81 -12.23 29.46 -26.38
C THR A 81 -12.90 29.91 -25.08
N VAL A 82 -12.08 30.22 -24.06
CA VAL A 82 -12.55 30.79 -22.78
C VAL A 82 -13.36 32.08 -23.00
N VAL A 83 -13.03 32.87 -24.03
CA VAL A 83 -13.77 34.07 -24.40
C VAL A 83 -15.20 33.72 -24.82
N ALA A 84 -15.35 32.76 -25.74
CA ALA A 84 -16.67 32.35 -26.23
C ALA A 84 -17.49 31.64 -25.15
N LEU A 85 -16.85 30.91 -24.22
CA LEU A 85 -17.49 30.37 -23.02
C LEU A 85 -18.10 31.50 -22.17
N ARG A 86 -17.30 32.52 -21.83
CA ARG A 86 -17.75 33.67 -21.02
C ARG A 86 -18.88 34.44 -21.71
N GLU A 87 -18.83 34.63 -23.02
CA GLU A 87 -19.90 35.28 -23.78
C GLU A 87 -21.22 34.53 -23.68
N ARG A 88 -21.21 33.19 -23.77
CA ARG A 88 -22.42 32.39 -23.61
C ARG A 88 -22.98 32.48 -22.19
N LEU A 89 -22.13 32.46 -21.16
CA LEU A 89 -22.57 32.61 -19.76
C LEU A 89 -23.11 34.02 -19.44
N ARG A 90 -22.62 35.07 -20.12
CA ARG A 90 -23.21 36.41 -20.01
C ARG A 90 -24.62 36.46 -20.60
N LYS A 91 -24.89 35.71 -21.67
CA LYS A 91 -26.23 35.64 -22.28
C LYS A 91 -27.24 34.96 -21.35
N THR A 92 -26.81 34.01 -20.53
CA THR A 92 -27.68 33.33 -19.54
C THR A 92 -27.85 34.12 -18.24
N GLY A 93 -27.08 35.20 -18.06
CA GLY A 93 -27.08 35.99 -16.82
C GLY A 93 -26.28 35.38 -15.67
N ALA A 94 -25.62 34.23 -15.88
CA ALA A 94 -24.79 33.57 -14.88
C ALA A 94 -23.50 34.36 -14.55
N ILE A 95 -23.08 35.24 -15.45
CA ILE A 95 -21.96 36.17 -15.25
C ILE A 95 -22.46 37.57 -15.61
N GLY A 96 -22.11 38.59 -14.80
CA GLY A 96 -22.48 39.97 -15.07
C GLY A 96 -21.93 40.47 -16.41
N GLN A 97 -22.66 41.38 -17.07
CA GLN A 97 -22.25 41.89 -18.39
C GLN A 97 -20.87 42.57 -18.39
N THR A 98 -20.50 43.20 -17.27
CA THR A 98 -19.21 43.86 -17.08
C THR A 98 -18.15 42.95 -16.47
N ASP A 99 -18.53 41.73 -16.05
CA ASP A 99 -17.63 40.86 -15.31
C ASP A 99 -16.59 40.22 -16.24
N ARG A 100 -15.35 40.26 -15.76
CA ARG A 100 -14.18 39.65 -16.39
C ARG A 100 -13.49 38.72 -15.39
N PRO A 101 -14.10 37.57 -15.05
CA PRO A 101 -13.54 36.65 -14.08
C PRO A 101 -12.20 36.13 -14.58
N LYS A 102 -11.12 36.35 -13.81
CA LYS A 102 -9.74 35.97 -14.18
C LYS A 102 -9.49 34.46 -14.12
N ALA A 103 -10.35 33.75 -13.40
CA ALA A 103 -10.34 32.30 -13.29
C ALA A 103 -11.67 31.73 -13.79
N VAL A 104 -11.65 30.47 -14.19
CA VAL A 104 -12.76 29.72 -14.76
C VAL A 104 -13.04 28.52 -13.85
N PRO A 105 -14.06 28.61 -12.99
CA PRO A 105 -14.59 27.47 -12.23
C PRO A 105 -15.13 26.39 -13.17
N LEU A 106 -15.08 25.14 -12.72
CA LEU A 106 -15.64 24.02 -13.47
C LEU A 106 -17.16 24.16 -13.64
N THR A 107 -17.86 24.77 -12.69
CA THR A 107 -19.29 25.13 -12.79
C THR A 107 -19.60 25.93 -14.06
N HIS A 108 -18.75 26.88 -14.46
CA HIS A 108 -18.96 27.67 -15.68
C HIS A 108 -18.91 26.79 -16.93
N TYR A 109 -17.98 25.84 -16.97
CA TYR A 109 -17.91 24.85 -18.03
C TYR A 109 -19.17 23.97 -18.05
N LEU A 110 -19.64 23.49 -16.89
CA LEU A 110 -20.83 22.63 -16.78
C LEU A 110 -22.09 23.35 -17.28
N LEU A 111 -22.33 24.58 -16.84
CA LEU A 111 -23.48 25.38 -17.27
C LEU A 111 -23.52 25.55 -18.79
N TRP A 112 -22.38 25.83 -19.41
CA TRP A 112 -22.28 25.97 -20.85
C TRP A 112 -22.44 24.64 -21.58
N ARG A 113 -21.69 23.60 -21.15
CA ARG A 113 -21.59 22.35 -21.89
C ARG A 113 -22.87 21.54 -21.87
N TYR A 114 -23.59 21.60 -20.76
CA TYR A 114 -24.85 20.89 -20.55
C TYR A 114 -26.07 21.77 -20.77
N GLU A 115 -25.88 23.07 -21.05
CA GLU A 115 -26.93 24.04 -21.35
C GLU A 115 -28.06 24.05 -20.30
N VAL A 116 -27.68 23.90 -19.02
CA VAL A 116 -28.63 23.87 -17.89
C VAL A 116 -28.92 25.26 -17.34
N ASP A 117 -30.10 25.42 -16.72
CA ASP A 117 -30.43 26.65 -16.02
C ASP A 117 -29.65 26.76 -14.70
N TRP A 118 -28.87 27.83 -14.59
CA TRP A 118 -28.05 28.09 -13.42
C TRP A 118 -28.89 28.43 -12.18
N HIS A 119 -30.10 28.98 -12.34
CA HIS A 119 -31.01 29.23 -11.21
C HIS A 119 -31.48 27.89 -10.61
N VAL A 120 -31.75 26.89 -11.45
CA VAL A 120 -32.09 25.53 -10.98
C VAL A 120 -30.89 24.91 -10.27
N LEU A 121 -29.69 25.03 -10.85
CA LEU A 121 -28.46 24.51 -10.25
C LEU A 121 -28.25 25.06 -8.83
N VAL A 122 -28.33 26.38 -8.64
CA VAL A 122 -28.02 27.00 -7.34
C VAL A 122 -29.13 26.87 -6.30
N ASN A 123 -30.36 26.62 -6.72
CA ASN A 123 -31.51 26.39 -5.84
C ASN A 123 -31.79 24.92 -5.57
N THR A 124 -30.97 24.01 -6.11
CA THR A 124 -31.04 22.60 -5.74
C THR A 124 -30.61 22.44 -4.28
N HIS A 125 -31.45 21.79 -3.46
CA HIS A 125 -31.13 21.47 -2.08
C HIS A 125 -31.06 19.95 -1.90
N GLY A 126 -29.95 19.46 -1.34
CA GLY A 126 -29.84 18.07 -0.89
C GLY A 126 -30.19 17.97 0.59
N ASP A 127 -31.33 17.39 0.92
CA ASP A 127 -31.78 17.18 2.32
C ASP A 127 -30.91 16.15 3.08
N ASN A 128 -30.18 15.31 2.33
CA ASN A 128 -29.40 14.18 2.85
C ASN A 128 -27.96 14.56 3.25
N SER A 129 -27.78 15.76 3.83
CA SER A 129 -26.46 16.27 4.22
C SER A 129 -25.81 15.45 5.34
N ALA A 130 -26.61 14.85 6.21
CA ALA A 130 -26.14 13.98 7.29
C ALA A 130 -25.59 12.65 6.74
N GLU A 131 -26.32 12.02 5.81
CA GLU A 131 -25.93 10.77 5.19
C GLU A 131 -24.63 10.91 4.40
N ILE A 132 -24.48 12.02 3.67
CA ILE A 132 -23.25 12.34 2.95
C ILE A 132 -22.08 12.61 3.89
N ALA A 133 -22.31 13.32 5.00
CA ALA A 133 -21.27 13.56 5.99
C ALA A 133 -20.78 12.24 6.59
N GLU A 134 -21.68 11.31 6.91
CA GLU A 134 -21.32 9.99 7.43
C GLU A 134 -20.64 9.11 6.37
N ALA A 135 -21.11 9.12 5.12
CA ALA A 135 -20.46 8.40 4.03
C ALA A 135 -19.02 8.91 3.79
N GLN A 136 -18.82 10.23 3.82
CA GLN A 136 -17.49 10.82 3.73
C GLN A 136 -16.61 10.43 4.92
N ARG A 137 -17.17 10.39 6.14
CA ARG A 137 -16.43 9.91 7.34
C ARG A 137 -15.98 8.46 7.20
N LEU A 138 -16.82 7.59 6.62
CA LEU A 138 -16.46 6.20 6.33
C LEU A 138 -15.36 6.12 5.27
N LEU A 139 -15.42 6.91 4.20
CA LEU A 139 -14.34 6.98 3.21
C LEU A 139 -13.02 7.51 3.78
N ASP A 140 -13.06 8.50 4.66
CA ASP A 140 -11.87 9.01 5.34
C ASP A 140 -11.26 7.93 6.24
N SER A 141 -12.10 7.15 6.92
CA SER A 141 -11.69 5.97 7.72
C SER A 141 -11.05 4.88 6.84
N VAL A 142 -11.62 4.60 5.67
CA VAL A 142 -11.04 3.69 4.67
C VAL A 142 -9.66 4.19 4.24
N SER A 143 -9.57 5.46 3.84
CA SER A 143 -8.32 6.08 3.40
C SER A 143 -7.22 6.01 4.47
N ALA A 144 -7.59 6.26 5.74
CA ALA A 144 -6.67 6.15 6.87
C ALA A 144 -6.21 4.69 7.11
N ALA A 145 -7.11 3.71 6.96
CA ALA A 145 -6.77 2.29 7.08
C ALA A 145 -5.83 1.82 5.96
N PHE A 146 -6.02 2.31 4.74
CA PHE A 146 -5.09 2.07 3.63
C PHE A 146 -3.70 2.63 3.91
N ALA A 147 -3.62 3.87 4.38
CA ALA A 147 -2.35 4.49 4.73
C ALA A 147 -1.64 3.72 5.85
N GLU A 148 -2.38 3.15 6.81
CA GLU A 148 -1.81 2.27 7.83
C GLU A 148 -1.34 0.93 7.26
N ALA A 149 -2.14 0.29 6.40
CA ALA A 149 -1.76 -0.96 5.75
C ALA A 149 -0.47 -0.81 4.92
N GLU A 150 -0.31 0.30 4.19
CA GLU A 150 0.91 0.60 3.44
C GLU A 150 2.11 0.81 4.38
N ARG A 151 1.93 1.54 5.49
CA ARG A 151 2.99 1.69 6.51
C ARG A 151 3.42 0.34 7.08
N GLN A 152 2.48 -0.52 7.46
CA GLN A 152 2.79 -1.84 8.00
C GLN A 152 3.43 -2.76 6.97
N ALA A 153 3.02 -2.69 5.70
CA ALA A 153 3.65 -3.44 4.62
C ALA A 153 5.12 -3.04 4.42
N GLU A 154 5.44 -1.74 4.48
CA GLU A 154 6.82 -1.26 4.41
C GLU A 154 7.65 -1.66 5.63
N ILE A 155 7.07 -1.66 6.83
CA ILE A 155 7.72 -2.17 8.04
C ILE A 155 8.03 -3.67 7.90
N ALA A 156 7.05 -4.47 7.47
CA ALA A 156 7.21 -5.91 7.23
C ALA A 156 8.31 -6.18 6.20
N ARG A 157 8.32 -5.45 5.08
CA ARG A 157 9.35 -5.59 4.05
C ARG A 157 10.75 -5.30 4.59
N LYS A 158 10.93 -4.25 5.39
CA LYS A 158 12.22 -3.92 6.02
C LYS A 158 12.65 -4.97 7.03
N ALA A 159 11.71 -5.47 7.84
CA ALA A 159 11.99 -6.51 8.81
C ALA A 159 12.38 -7.84 8.14
N GLU A 160 11.70 -8.24 7.06
CA GLU A 160 12.05 -9.42 6.28
C GLU A 160 13.43 -9.29 5.61
N ALA A 161 13.76 -8.11 5.05
CA ALA A 161 15.08 -7.86 4.50
C ALA A 161 16.17 -8.01 5.57
N TYR A 162 15.96 -7.43 6.75
CA TYR A 162 16.89 -7.56 7.86
C TYR A 162 17.04 -9.00 8.35
N ALA A 163 15.94 -9.76 8.45
CA ALA A 163 15.99 -11.18 8.81
C ALA A 163 16.81 -12.01 7.79
N ARG A 164 16.67 -11.73 6.50
CA ARG A 164 17.48 -12.36 5.44
C ARG A 164 18.97 -12.03 5.57
N GLU A 165 19.32 -10.81 5.98
CA GLU A 165 20.72 -10.43 6.24
C GLU A 165 21.32 -11.24 7.40
N GLN A 166 20.53 -11.57 8.43
CA GLN A 166 20.98 -12.39 9.56
C GLN A 166 21.02 -13.90 9.25
N GLU A 167 20.32 -14.35 8.21
CA GLU A 167 20.27 -15.76 7.81
C GLU A 167 21.63 -16.26 7.29
N ALA A 168 22.35 -15.45 6.50
CA ALA A 168 23.62 -15.86 5.90
C ALA A 168 24.73 -16.14 6.95
N PRO A 169 24.97 -15.27 7.96
CA PRO A 169 25.90 -15.57 9.05
C PRO A 169 25.52 -16.82 9.85
N PHE A 170 24.22 -17.05 10.09
CA PHE A 170 23.74 -18.23 10.81
C PHE A 170 24.00 -19.51 10.01
N LYS A 171 23.69 -19.52 8.71
CA LYS A 171 23.99 -20.64 7.81
C LYS A 171 25.48 -20.95 7.74
N ALA A 172 26.32 -19.91 7.54
CA ALA A 172 27.76 -20.09 7.50
C ALA A 172 28.32 -20.68 8.80
N ALA A 173 27.81 -20.23 9.96
CA ALA A 173 28.23 -20.78 11.25
C ALA A 173 27.74 -22.23 11.46
N GLN A 174 26.58 -22.60 10.92
CA GLN A 174 26.09 -23.98 10.94
C GLN A 174 26.94 -24.90 10.06
N GLU A 175 27.35 -24.44 8.87
CA GLU A 175 28.27 -25.17 7.99
C GLU A 175 29.65 -25.37 8.66
N GLU A 176 30.16 -24.39 9.41
CA GLU A 176 31.38 -24.54 10.21
C GLU A 176 31.24 -25.63 11.28
N VAL A 177 30.10 -25.69 11.97
CA VAL A 177 29.82 -26.74 12.96
C VAL A 177 29.79 -28.11 12.31
N ASP A 178 29.10 -28.25 11.19
CA ASP A 178 28.97 -29.52 10.46
C ASP A 178 30.34 -30.01 9.97
N ALA A 179 31.18 -29.10 9.45
CA ALA A 179 32.55 -29.41 9.03
C ALA A 179 33.44 -29.82 10.23
N ALA A 180 33.37 -29.10 11.35
CA ALA A 180 34.15 -29.43 12.55
C ALA A 180 33.71 -30.75 13.19
N LEU A 181 32.41 -31.05 13.16
CA LEU A 181 31.86 -32.31 13.63
C LEU A 181 32.32 -33.49 12.75
N ALA A 182 32.34 -33.30 11.43
CA ALA A 182 32.86 -34.28 10.50
C ALA A 182 34.34 -34.59 10.76
N ASP A 183 35.18 -33.58 11.05
CA ASP A 183 36.58 -33.81 11.42
C ASP A 183 36.70 -34.57 12.74
N VAL A 184 35.95 -34.21 13.79
CA VAL A 184 35.93 -34.97 15.06
C VAL A 184 35.60 -36.44 14.80
N ASN A 185 34.54 -36.72 14.05
CA ASN A 185 34.13 -38.09 13.72
C ASN A 185 35.21 -38.85 12.91
N ALA A 186 35.89 -38.16 11.99
CA ALA A 186 36.99 -38.74 11.22
C ALA A 186 38.20 -39.07 12.10
N GLN A 187 38.58 -38.17 13.03
CA GLN A 187 39.67 -38.41 13.97
C GLN A 187 39.33 -39.53 14.96
N GLU A 188 38.10 -39.62 15.46
CA GLU A 188 37.63 -40.72 16.32
C GLU A 188 37.68 -42.05 15.58
N SER A 189 37.12 -42.11 14.36
CA SER A 189 37.15 -43.31 13.52
C SER A 189 38.58 -43.77 13.19
N ALA A 190 39.49 -42.83 12.90
CA ALA A 190 40.89 -43.14 12.61
C ALA A 190 41.61 -43.74 13.83
N ARG A 191 41.37 -43.18 15.03
CA ARG A 191 41.94 -43.71 16.28
C ARG A 191 41.35 -45.08 16.62
N ASP A 192 40.05 -45.26 16.47
CA ASP A 192 39.37 -46.53 16.76
C ASP A 192 39.82 -47.63 15.80
N ASN A 193 39.90 -47.33 14.50
CA ASN A 193 40.44 -48.27 13.51
C ASN A 193 41.88 -48.65 13.81
N ARG A 194 42.73 -47.68 14.20
CA ARG A 194 44.13 -47.95 14.55
C ARG A 194 44.24 -48.81 15.81
N THR A 195 43.39 -48.55 16.80
CA THR A 195 43.32 -49.31 18.04
C THR A 195 42.88 -50.75 17.75
N ALA A 196 41.81 -50.95 16.97
CA ALA A 196 41.32 -52.26 16.57
C ALA A 196 42.36 -53.06 15.76
N GLU A 197 43.06 -52.40 14.82
CA GLU A 197 44.12 -53.02 14.03
C GLU A 197 45.29 -53.50 14.91
N LEU A 198 45.77 -52.64 15.82
CA LEU A 198 46.86 -52.97 16.74
C LEU A 198 46.44 -54.07 17.73
N GLN A 199 45.20 -54.03 18.22
CA GLN A 199 44.66 -55.05 19.12
C GLN A 199 44.57 -56.41 18.43
N ARG A 200 44.12 -56.46 17.18
CA ARG A 200 44.12 -57.70 16.37
C ARG A 200 45.54 -58.25 16.15
N LYS A 201 46.50 -57.40 15.75
CA LYS A 201 47.92 -57.80 15.57
C LYS A 201 48.61 -58.21 16.86
N SER A 202 48.08 -57.82 18.03
CA SER A 202 48.60 -58.21 19.34
C SER A 202 48.27 -59.66 19.73
N THR A 203 47.25 -60.24 19.10
CA THR A 203 46.77 -61.62 19.34
C THR A 203 47.02 -62.56 18.17
N GLU A 204 47.29 -62.04 16.96
CA GLU A 204 47.53 -62.80 15.73
C GLU A 204 49.01 -62.73 15.28
N GLY A 205 49.54 -63.80 14.68
CA GLY A 205 50.90 -63.82 14.10
C GLY A 205 51.99 -64.44 15.01
N GLY A 206 53.27 -64.23 14.66
CA GLY A 206 54.40 -64.77 15.42
C GLY A 206 54.68 -64.02 16.72
N ILE A 207 55.27 -64.69 17.73
CA ILE A 207 55.52 -64.14 19.09
C ILE A 207 56.18 -62.76 19.07
N VAL A 208 57.18 -62.55 18.19
CA VAL A 208 57.87 -61.25 18.07
C VAL A 208 56.95 -60.15 17.51
N GLN A 209 56.09 -60.49 16.55
CA GLN A 209 55.12 -59.54 15.97
C GLN A 209 54.04 -59.16 16.98
N GLN A 210 53.53 -60.12 17.75
CA GLN A 210 52.58 -59.87 18.82
C GLN A 210 53.16 -58.97 19.91
N ASN A 211 54.38 -59.23 20.37
CA ASN A 211 55.02 -58.40 21.38
C ASN A 211 55.28 -56.97 20.89
N LYS A 212 55.67 -56.81 19.62
CA LYS A 212 55.79 -55.49 18.98
C LYS A 212 54.45 -54.76 18.91
N ALA A 213 53.38 -55.44 18.47
CA ALA A 213 52.04 -54.86 18.41
C ALA A 213 51.46 -54.51 19.79
N LYS A 214 51.75 -55.30 20.84
CA LYS A 214 51.41 -54.96 22.23
C LYS A 214 52.11 -53.69 22.71
N ALA A 215 53.39 -53.52 22.39
CA ALA A 215 54.13 -52.31 22.71
C ALA A 215 53.60 -51.09 21.94
N GLU A 216 53.32 -51.23 20.63
CA GLU A 216 52.72 -50.17 19.81
C GLU A 216 51.30 -49.80 20.26
N LEU A 217 50.49 -50.78 20.67
CA LEU A 217 49.16 -50.53 21.24
C LEU A 217 49.24 -49.76 22.56
N ALA A 218 50.12 -50.19 23.47
CA ALA A 218 50.34 -49.47 24.73
C ALA A 218 50.81 -48.04 24.48
N GLN A 219 51.70 -47.83 23.50
CA GLN A 219 52.15 -46.50 23.10
C GLN A 219 51.01 -45.66 22.50
N HIS A 220 50.20 -46.22 21.59
CA HIS A 220 49.07 -45.52 20.97
C HIS A 220 47.98 -45.11 21.98
N LEU A 221 47.73 -45.96 22.97
CA LEU A 221 46.77 -45.68 24.05
C LEU A 221 47.33 -44.64 25.03
N ALA A 222 48.64 -44.66 25.29
CA ALA A 222 49.31 -43.69 26.16
C ALA A 222 49.58 -42.33 25.49
N GLU A 223 49.67 -42.29 24.17
CA GLU A 223 49.87 -41.05 23.40
C GLU A 223 48.60 -40.18 23.45
N ASP A 224 48.76 -38.92 23.86
CA ASP A 224 47.69 -37.90 23.80
C ASP A 224 47.27 -37.75 22.32
N PRO A 225 45.99 -38.01 21.96
CA PRO A 225 45.53 -37.85 20.59
C PRO A 225 45.36 -36.37 20.26
N LEU A 226 46.49 -35.67 20.10
CA LEU A 226 46.56 -34.26 19.78
C LEU A 226 45.69 -33.87 18.57
N PRO A 227 45.60 -34.66 17.48
CA PRO A 227 44.67 -34.37 16.38
C PRO A 227 43.20 -34.35 16.82
N LEU A 228 42.76 -35.35 17.59
CA LEU A 228 41.39 -35.43 18.12
C LEU A 228 41.08 -34.28 19.08
N ARG A 229 42.02 -33.95 19.97
CA ARG A 229 41.86 -32.83 20.90
C ARG A 229 41.75 -31.50 20.16
N LYS A 230 42.56 -31.28 19.12
CA LYS A 230 42.45 -30.10 18.24
C LYS A 230 41.09 -30.05 17.55
N ALA A 231 40.63 -31.15 16.97
CA ALA A 231 39.31 -31.24 16.32
C ALA A 231 38.17 -30.88 17.30
N LYS A 232 38.21 -31.40 18.53
CA LYS A 232 37.22 -31.09 19.58
C LYS A 232 37.23 -29.61 19.99
N ILE A 233 38.40 -29.00 20.11
CA ILE A 233 38.52 -27.56 20.40
C ILE A 233 37.97 -26.72 19.24
N THR A 234 38.23 -27.13 17.99
CA THR A 234 37.67 -26.48 16.80
C THR A 234 36.15 -26.58 16.78
N LEU A 235 35.58 -27.75 17.07
CA LEU A 235 34.14 -27.95 17.19
C LEU A 235 33.54 -27.06 18.29
N GLU A 236 34.17 -26.99 19.47
CA GLU A 236 33.71 -26.10 20.55
C GLU A 236 33.71 -24.63 20.11
N ALA A 237 34.74 -24.19 19.38
CA ALA A 237 34.80 -22.84 18.83
C ALA A 237 33.71 -22.59 17.77
N ALA A 238 33.45 -23.56 16.89
CA ALA A 238 32.39 -23.47 15.89
C ALA A 238 31.00 -23.38 16.54
N LEU A 239 30.73 -24.20 17.57
CA LEU A 239 29.48 -24.15 18.33
C LEU A 239 29.25 -22.78 18.98
N LYS A 240 30.28 -22.18 19.58
CA LYS A 240 30.19 -20.82 20.14
C LYS A 240 29.89 -19.76 19.08
N ARG A 241 30.42 -19.89 17.86
CA ARG A 241 30.09 -18.99 16.75
C ARG A 241 28.65 -19.18 16.27
N ALA A 242 28.20 -20.42 16.12
CA ALA A 242 26.83 -20.73 15.74
C ALA A 242 25.82 -20.20 16.76
N GLU A 243 26.08 -20.37 18.06
CA GLU A 243 25.23 -19.81 19.11
C GLU A 243 25.18 -18.28 19.05
N LYS A 244 26.32 -17.62 18.83
CA LYS A 244 26.39 -16.15 18.67
C LYS A 244 25.63 -15.66 17.44
N ALA A 245 25.62 -16.42 16.34
CA ALA A 245 24.88 -16.08 15.12
C ALA A 245 23.38 -16.42 15.22
N ARG A 246 23.01 -17.39 16.05
CA ARG A 246 21.63 -17.83 16.26
C ARG A 246 20.76 -16.75 16.91
N ALA A 247 21.24 -16.10 17.96
CA ALA A 247 20.43 -15.12 18.69
C ALA A 247 19.98 -13.91 17.83
N PRO A 248 20.85 -13.27 17.02
CA PRO A 248 20.44 -12.23 16.07
C PRO A 248 19.45 -12.72 15.01
N PHE A 249 19.67 -13.93 14.47
CA PHE A 249 18.77 -14.51 13.47
C PHE A 249 17.37 -14.81 14.04
N GLU A 250 17.28 -15.43 15.21
CA GLU A 250 16.00 -15.70 15.87
C GLU A 250 15.27 -14.41 16.26
N ALA A 251 16.00 -13.40 16.75
CA ALA A 251 15.43 -12.10 17.08
C ALA A 251 14.89 -11.39 15.81
N ALA A 252 15.66 -11.35 14.74
CA ALA A 252 15.24 -10.74 13.48
C ALA A 252 14.05 -11.49 12.85
N THR A 253 14.03 -12.82 12.93
CA THR A 253 12.91 -13.64 12.43
C THR A 253 11.63 -13.35 13.20
N LYS A 254 11.67 -13.28 14.53
CA LYS A 254 10.50 -12.93 15.35
C LYS A 254 9.96 -11.53 15.03
N VAL A 255 10.84 -10.56 14.78
CA VAL A 255 10.43 -9.20 14.38
C VAL A 255 9.78 -9.22 13.00
N ALA A 256 10.34 -9.97 12.04
CA ALA A 256 9.77 -10.11 10.70
C ALA A 256 8.39 -10.80 10.73
N GLU A 257 8.23 -11.85 11.54
CA GLU A 257 6.95 -12.54 11.73
C GLU A 257 5.90 -11.62 12.35
N ALA A 258 6.25 -10.89 13.41
CA ALA A 258 5.34 -9.94 14.04
C ALA A 258 4.94 -8.79 13.10
N ALA A 259 5.90 -8.28 12.31
CA ALA A 259 5.63 -7.24 11.32
C ALA A 259 4.75 -7.75 10.17
N ARG A 260 4.94 -9.01 9.73
CA ARG A 260 4.06 -9.64 8.74
C ARG A 260 2.64 -9.76 9.28
N GLN A 261 2.46 -10.23 10.51
CA GLN A 261 1.14 -10.31 11.14
C GLN A 261 0.47 -8.94 11.23
N ALA A 262 1.20 -7.90 11.66
CA ALA A 262 0.67 -6.54 11.73
C ALA A 262 0.24 -6.00 10.35
N SER A 263 0.99 -6.32 9.30
CA SER A 263 0.63 -6.00 7.91
C SER A 263 -0.65 -6.72 7.46
N GLU A 264 -0.77 -8.02 7.78
CA GLU A 264 -1.97 -8.81 7.47
C GLU A 264 -3.22 -8.29 8.22
N ASP A 265 -3.07 -7.93 9.49
CA ASP A 265 -4.14 -7.38 10.32
C ASP A 265 -4.59 -6.00 9.80
N ALA A 266 -3.65 -5.13 9.42
CA ALA A 266 -3.95 -3.83 8.83
C ALA A 266 -4.69 -3.96 7.48
N LEU A 267 -4.30 -4.93 6.64
CA LEU A 267 -5.01 -5.23 5.40
C LEU A 267 -6.43 -5.77 5.66
N ALA A 268 -6.61 -6.61 6.68
CA ALA A 268 -7.92 -7.12 7.06
C ALA A 268 -8.83 -5.99 7.58
N ASP A 269 -8.30 -5.07 8.38
CA ASP A 269 -9.02 -3.88 8.86
C ASP A 269 -9.41 -2.95 7.70
N ALA A 270 -8.50 -2.68 6.77
CA ALA A 270 -8.79 -1.89 5.57
C ALA A 270 -9.91 -2.54 4.73
N SER A 271 -9.87 -3.87 4.55
CA SER A 271 -10.90 -4.62 3.81
C SER A 271 -12.28 -4.49 4.48
N ARG A 272 -12.35 -4.67 5.80
CA ARG A 272 -13.59 -4.52 6.56
C ARG A 272 -14.18 -3.12 6.44
N LYS A 273 -13.34 -2.07 6.53
CA LYS A 273 -13.80 -0.68 6.37
C LYS A 273 -14.33 -0.40 4.97
N VAL A 274 -13.73 -1.01 3.93
CA VAL A 274 -14.26 -0.93 2.56
C VAL A 274 -15.65 -1.56 2.50
N GLU A 275 -15.83 -2.76 3.06
CA GLU A 275 -17.13 -3.43 3.10
C GLU A 275 -18.20 -2.61 3.85
N GLU A 276 -17.84 -2.03 5.00
CA GLU A 276 -18.72 -1.13 5.78
C GLU A 276 -19.12 0.11 4.97
N ALA A 277 -18.17 0.74 4.27
CA ALA A 277 -18.44 1.89 3.43
C ALA A 277 -19.33 1.52 2.21
N GLU A 278 -19.08 0.39 1.55
CA GLU A 278 -19.90 -0.10 0.42
C GLU A 278 -21.33 -0.39 0.88
N ALA A 279 -21.49 -1.06 2.01
CA ALA A 279 -22.80 -1.38 2.57
C ALA A 279 -23.59 -0.11 2.91
N TYR A 280 -22.94 0.87 3.56
CA TYR A 280 -23.57 2.14 3.88
C TYR A 280 -23.96 2.94 2.63
N LEU A 281 -23.09 3.01 1.63
CA LEU A 281 -23.39 3.68 0.36
C LEU A 281 -24.56 3.03 -0.36
N ALA A 282 -24.65 1.69 -0.38
CA ALA A 282 -25.77 0.96 -0.96
C ALA A 282 -27.09 1.23 -0.22
N GLU A 283 -27.06 1.31 1.11
CA GLU A 283 -28.23 1.67 1.91
C GLU A 283 -28.70 3.10 1.60
N VAL A 284 -27.78 4.07 1.61
CA VAL A 284 -28.12 5.46 1.30
C VAL A 284 -28.65 5.57 -0.12
N LYS A 285 -28.07 4.87 -1.09
CA LYS A 285 -28.52 4.86 -2.49
C LYS A 285 -29.96 4.39 -2.67
N ALA A 286 -30.43 3.47 -1.82
CA ALA A 286 -31.78 2.94 -1.90
C ALA A 286 -32.85 3.89 -1.32
N LYS A 287 -32.46 4.93 -0.57
CA LYS A 287 -33.41 5.87 0.03
C LYS A 287 -34.00 6.83 -1.03
N PRO A 288 -35.28 7.22 -0.92
CA PRO A 288 -35.86 8.23 -1.80
C PRO A 288 -35.22 9.60 -1.54
N GLY A 289 -35.02 10.39 -2.61
CA GLY A 289 -34.38 11.70 -2.52
C GLY A 289 -32.85 11.66 -2.37
N SER A 290 -32.24 10.48 -2.52
CA SER A 290 -30.81 10.32 -2.31
C SER A 290 -29.95 11.18 -3.24
N PRO A 291 -28.82 11.71 -2.74
CA PRO A 291 -27.86 12.51 -3.49
C PRO A 291 -27.02 11.60 -4.38
N HIS A 292 -27.62 11.11 -5.46
CA HIS A 292 -27.05 10.09 -6.34
C HIS A 292 -25.68 10.49 -6.91
N GLY A 293 -25.48 11.77 -7.23
CA GLY A 293 -24.19 12.27 -7.71
C GLY A 293 -23.07 12.14 -6.68
N ALA A 294 -23.34 12.50 -5.43
CA ALA A 294 -22.39 12.33 -4.33
C ALA A 294 -22.13 10.84 -4.03
N ILE A 295 -23.17 10.01 -4.01
CA ILE A 295 -23.04 8.56 -3.77
C ILE A 295 -22.19 7.91 -4.86
N TRP A 296 -22.47 8.21 -6.14
CA TRP A 296 -21.68 7.70 -7.25
C TRP A 296 -20.21 8.12 -7.13
N TRP A 297 -19.95 9.36 -6.74
CA TRP A 297 -18.58 9.86 -6.56
C TRP A 297 -17.83 9.09 -5.47
N MET A 298 -18.50 8.84 -4.35
CA MET A 298 -17.96 8.09 -3.23
C MET A 298 -17.72 6.62 -3.58
N GLU A 299 -18.66 5.97 -4.29
CA GLU A 299 -18.48 4.63 -4.85
C GLU A 299 -17.25 4.58 -5.79
N ARG A 300 -17.06 5.62 -6.59
CA ARG A 300 -15.94 5.73 -7.53
C ARG A 300 -14.59 5.90 -6.84
N GLU A 301 -14.53 6.73 -5.80
CA GLU A 301 -13.36 6.90 -4.92
C GLU A 301 -12.97 5.57 -4.26
N LEU A 302 -13.96 4.87 -3.71
CA LEU A 302 -13.75 3.57 -3.09
C LEU A 302 -13.25 2.53 -4.10
N ALA A 303 -13.78 2.55 -5.33
CA ALA A 303 -13.31 1.69 -6.41
C ALA A 303 -11.85 1.99 -6.82
N GLU A 304 -11.40 3.26 -6.79
CA GLU A 304 -9.98 3.59 -6.99
C GLU A 304 -9.12 3.07 -5.83
N GLN A 305 -9.57 3.24 -4.59
CA GLN A 305 -8.83 2.76 -3.42
C GLN A 305 -8.67 1.23 -3.41
N LYS A 306 -9.69 0.49 -3.85
CA LYS A 306 -9.62 -0.97 -3.99
C LYS A 306 -8.56 -1.46 -4.97
N LYS A 307 -8.06 -0.62 -5.87
CA LYS A 307 -6.95 -1.00 -6.77
C LYS A 307 -5.62 -1.22 -6.03
N TYR A 308 -5.51 -0.70 -4.81
CA TYR A 308 -4.33 -0.85 -3.97
C TYR A 308 -4.42 -2.06 -3.03
N LEU A 309 -5.57 -2.75 -2.96
CA LEU A 309 -5.70 -4.00 -2.20
C LEU A 309 -5.16 -5.20 -3.01
N PRO A 310 -4.59 -6.21 -2.32
CA PRO A 310 -4.38 -7.52 -2.90
C PRO A 310 -5.70 -8.14 -3.36
N SER A 311 -5.68 -8.89 -4.46
CA SER A 311 -6.88 -9.57 -4.98
C SER A 311 -7.50 -10.56 -3.98
N SER A 312 -6.69 -11.14 -3.09
CA SER A 312 -7.15 -12.02 -1.99
C SER A 312 -7.98 -11.30 -0.92
N LYS A 313 -7.99 -9.97 -0.94
CA LYS A 313 -8.67 -9.08 0.01
C LYS A 313 -9.70 -8.17 -0.67
N GLY A 314 -10.25 -8.61 -1.81
CA GLY A 314 -11.27 -7.85 -2.53
C GLY A 314 -10.74 -6.72 -3.41
N GLY A 315 -9.41 -6.66 -3.62
CA GLY A 315 -8.80 -5.71 -4.53
C GLY A 315 -9.09 -5.98 -6.00
N VAL A 316 -9.22 -4.91 -6.77
CA VAL A 316 -9.49 -4.98 -8.22
C VAL A 316 -8.18 -4.80 -8.97
N ALA A 317 -7.86 -5.73 -9.88
CA ALA A 317 -6.66 -5.61 -10.70
C ALA A 317 -6.64 -4.25 -11.43
N LYS A 318 -5.50 -3.56 -11.35
CA LYS A 318 -5.25 -2.34 -12.12
C LYS A 318 -5.26 -2.75 -13.60
N ARG A 319 -6.40 -2.59 -14.30
CA ARG A 319 -6.43 -2.71 -15.76
C ARG A 319 -5.46 -1.66 -16.29
N GLY A 320 -4.38 -2.13 -16.91
CA GLY A 320 -3.37 -1.29 -17.56
C GLY A 320 -3.93 -0.55 -18.76
#